data_AF-A0AAJ0LLS3-F1
#
_entry.id   AF-A0AAJ0LLS3-F1
#
_cell.length_a   1.000
_cell.length_b   1.000
_cell.length_c   1.000
_cell.angle_alpha   90.00
_cell.angle_beta   90.00
_cell.angle_gamma   90.00
#
_symmetry.space_group_name_H-M   'P 1'
#
loop_
_entity.id
_entity.type
_entity.pdbx_description
1 polymer ?
#
loop_
_entity_poly.entity_id
_entity_poly.type
_entity_poly.pdbx_seq_one_letter_code
_entity_poly.pdbx_strand_id
1 'polypeptide(L)'
;MKYRGRLSAEQFEAFMARYFPTFMGGSLLCMLAGGGGIAMWQHGYLRGMPDGRMYALAAGLILFLLISVGQIALIRGFRWGVWLVLPSLLGPALAAVGLFGTRYAGAGQMGILVMSLAGLLVINSKKHRAMRKRLEEMRLQRKGVIPATLSDEFPDGPPPDKPWMTYLVLGLVAIIILGKIYLFFWG
;
A
#
# COMPACT_ATOMS: atom_id res chain seq x y z
N MET A 1 -0.76 29.24 -21.61
CA MET A 1 -0.96 27.83 -21.22
C MET A 1 -0.71 27.66 -19.72
N LYS A 2 -1.76 27.70 -18.87
CA LYS A 2 -1.61 27.90 -17.40
C LYS A 2 -1.63 26.61 -16.55
N TYR A 3 -1.58 25.42 -17.15
CA TYR A 3 -1.72 24.14 -16.43
C TYR A 3 -0.75 23.06 -16.92
N ARG A 4 0.57 23.29 -16.79
CA ARG A 4 1.58 22.26 -17.08
C ARG A 4 1.45 21.08 -16.11
N GLY A 5 1.06 19.90 -16.60
CA GLY A 5 1.17 18.63 -15.87
C GLY A 5 0.07 18.31 -14.85
N ARG A 6 -1.10 18.96 -14.91
CA ARG A 6 -2.32 18.49 -14.21
C ARG A 6 -3.17 17.66 -15.17
N LEU A 7 -3.62 16.50 -14.72
CA LEU A 7 -4.61 15.68 -15.43
C LEU A 7 -5.94 16.42 -15.49
N SER A 8 -6.68 16.26 -16.60
CA SER A 8 -8.10 16.60 -16.63
C SER A 8 -8.89 15.71 -15.65
N ALA A 9 -10.12 16.10 -15.32
CA ALA A 9 -10.97 15.30 -14.42
C ALA A 9 -11.17 13.87 -14.95
N GLU A 10 -11.42 13.72 -16.24
CA GLU A 10 -11.62 12.43 -16.91
C GLU A 10 -10.35 11.58 -16.93
N GLN A 11 -9.18 12.19 -17.21
CA GLN A 11 -7.89 11.51 -17.14
C GLN A 11 -7.57 11.03 -15.72
N PHE A 12 -7.91 11.84 -14.72
CA PHE A 12 -7.74 11.47 -13.32
C PHE A 12 -8.64 10.29 -12.94
N GLU A 13 -9.90 10.29 -13.37
CA GLU A 13 -10.84 9.20 -13.11
C GLU A 13 -10.38 7.88 -13.76
N ALA A 14 -9.95 7.93 -15.02
CA ALA A 14 -9.39 6.77 -15.72
C ALA A 14 -8.14 6.22 -15.01
N PHE A 15 -7.24 7.10 -14.58
CA PHE A 15 -6.05 6.73 -13.81
C PHE A 15 -6.41 6.04 -12.49
N MET A 16 -7.32 6.64 -11.72
CA MET A 16 -7.76 6.12 -10.43
C MET A 16 -8.42 4.75 -10.60
N ALA A 17 -9.38 4.62 -11.51
CA ALA A 17 -10.09 3.36 -11.75
C ALA A 17 -9.13 2.21 -12.11
N ARG A 18 -8.07 2.51 -12.86
CA ARG A 18 -7.12 1.51 -13.35
C ARG A 18 -6.06 1.11 -12.31
N TYR A 19 -5.49 2.07 -11.59
CA TYR A 19 -4.30 1.82 -10.76
C TYR A 19 -4.57 1.87 -9.26
N PHE A 20 -5.56 2.64 -8.80
CA PHE A 20 -5.85 2.78 -7.38
C PHE A 20 -6.10 1.45 -6.66
N PRO A 21 -6.85 0.47 -7.23
CA PRO A 21 -7.14 -0.77 -6.51
C PRO A 21 -5.89 -1.61 -6.27
N THR A 22 -4.96 -1.59 -7.24
CA THR A 22 -3.68 -2.31 -7.11
C THR A 22 -2.77 -1.62 -6.09
N PHE A 23 -2.73 -0.29 -6.09
CA PHE A 23 -1.98 0.49 -5.11
C PHE A 23 -2.50 0.28 -3.69
N MET A 24 -3.82 0.34 -3.52
CA MET A 24 -4.46 0.21 -2.22
C MET A 24 -4.37 -1.22 -1.69
N GLY A 25 -4.60 -2.22 -2.53
CA GLY A 25 -4.38 -3.62 -2.18
C GLY A 25 -2.93 -3.87 -1.76
N GLY A 26 -1.95 -3.35 -2.50
CA GLY A 26 -0.54 -3.45 -2.13
C GLY A 26 -0.22 -2.76 -0.80
N SER A 27 -0.76 -1.57 -0.57
CA SER A 27 -0.56 -0.82 0.67
C SER A 27 -1.15 -1.54 1.89
N LEU A 28 -2.37 -2.06 1.77
CA LEU A 28 -3.02 -2.85 2.83
C LEU A 28 -2.23 -4.12 3.15
N LEU A 29 -1.75 -4.83 2.13
CA LEU A 29 -0.91 -6.02 2.31
C LEU A 29 0.39 -5.68 3.05
N CYS A 30 1.02 -4.55 2.77
CA CYS A 30 2.21 -4.09 3.49
C CYS A 30 1.93 -3.82 4.97
N MET A 31 0.79 -3.19 5.28
CA MET A 31 0.39 -2.90 6.66
C MET A 31 0.06 -4.18 7.43
N LEU A 32 -0.73 -5.08 6.83
CA LEU A 32 -1.13 -6.33 7.46
C LEU A 32 0.05 -7.28 7.66
N ALA A 33 0.88 -7.46 6.62
CA ALA A 33 2.08 -8.29 6.71
C ALA A 33 3.09 -7.70 7.70
N GLY A 34 3.34 -6.40 7.63
CA GLY A 34 4.27 -5.69 8.53
C GLY A 34 3.84 -5.80 9.99
N GLY A 35 2.59 -5.43 10.30
CA GLY A 35 2.04 -5.50 11.65
C GLY A 35 1.97 -6.93 12.18
N GLY A 36 1.51 -7.87 11.36
CA GLY A 36 1.49 -9.29 11.71
C GLY A 36 2.89 -9.86 11.96
N GLY A 37 3.87 -9.49 11.13
CA GLY A 37 5.27 -9.87 11.29
C GLY A 37 5.88 -9.38 12.59
N ILE A 38 5.59 -8.14 13.00
CA ILE A 38 6.05 -7.60 14.29
C ILE A 38 5.41 -8.35 15.45
N ALA A 39 4.11 -8.62 15.40
CA ALA A 39 3.42 -9.40 16.44
C ALA A 39 4.03 -10.80 16.56
N MET A 40 4.28 -11.47 15.44
CA MET A 40 4.93 -12.78 15.40
C MET A 40 6.36 -12.72 15.94
N TRP A 41 7.12 -11.68 15.59
CA TRP A 41 8.48 -11.47 16.10
C TRP A 41 8.49 -11.24 17.63
N GLN A 42 7.53 -10.46 18.14
CA GLN A 42 7.34 -10.23 19.57
C GLN A 42 7.03 -11.52 20.33
N HIS A 43 6.11 -12.33 19.83
CA HIS A 43 5.68 -13.57 20.49
C HIS A 43 6.68 -14.73 20.35
N GLY A 44 7.42 -14.76 19.24
CA GLY A 44 8.40 -15.81 18.94
C GLY A 44 9.78 -15.52 19.53
N TYR A 45 10.40 -14.42 19.12
CA TYR A 45 11.82 -14.14 19.33
C TYR A 45 12.09 -13.23 20.53
N LEU A 46 11.24 -12.23 20.78
CA LEU A 46 11.44 -11.29 21.89
C LEU A 46 10.82 -11.78 23.20
N ARG A 47 10.25 -12.99 23.22
CA ARG A 47 9.62 -13.58 24.39
C ARG A 47 10.69 -13.90 25.44
N GLY A 48 10.65 -13.18 26.56
CA GLY A 48 11.57 -13.38 27.70
C GLY A 48 12.80 -12.46 27.69
N MET A 49 12.96 -11.60 26.67
CA MET A 49 13.94 -10.51 26.73
C MET A 49 13.43 -9.37 27.63
N PRO A 50 14.28 -8.78 28.49
CA PRO A 50 13.97 -7.50 29.10
C PRO A 50 13.72 -6.47 27.99
N ASP A 51 12.69 -5.64 28.16
CA ASP A 51 12.25 -4.61 27.20
C ASP A 51 11.81 -5.09 25.80
N GLY A 52 11.54 -6.39 25.60
CA GLY A 52 11.06 -6.94 24.33
C GLY A 52 9.85 -6.21 23.72
N ARG A 53 8.95 -5.67 24.57
CA ARG A 53 7.80 -4.86 24.12
C ARG A 53 8.22 -3.51 23.55
N MET A 54 9.22 -2.84 24.14
CA MET A 54 9.72 -1.56 23.63
C MET A 54 10.41 -1.76 22.28
N TYR A 55 11.17 -2.84 22.10
CA TYR A 55 11.76 -3.16 20.79
C TYR A 55 10.71 -3.43 19.71
N ALA A 56 9.65 -4.16 20.04
CA ALA A 56 8.54 -4.39 19.09
C ALA A 56 7.80 -3.08 18.73
N LEU A 57 7.56 -2.21 19.71
CA LEU A 57 6.96 -0.88 19.48
C LEU A 57 7.87 -0.01 18.60
N ALA A 58 9.16 0.07 18.91
CA ALA A 58 10.12 0.83 18.12
C ALA A 58 10.19 0.32 16.68
N ALA A 59 10.25 -1.00 16.48
CA ALA A 59 10.22 -1.60 15.16
C ALA A 59 8.91 -1.30 14.41
N GLY A 60 7.77 -1.33 15.09
CA GLY A 60 6.48 -0.93 14.51
C GLY A 60 6.42 0.52 14.07
N LEU A 61 6.94 1.44 14.89
CA LEU A 61 7.02 2.85 14.54
C LEU A 61 7.95 3.09 13.35
N ILE A 62 9.13 2.48 13.35
CA ILE A 62 10.07 2.55 12.22
C ILE A 62 9.40 2.05 10.95
N LEU A 63 8.74 0.88 11.01
CA LEU A 63 8.09 0.29 9.85
C LEU A 63 6.94 1.15 9.33
N PHE A 64 6.13 1.71 10.23
CA PHE A 64 5.06 2.63 9.87
C PHE A 64 5.60 3.87 9.16
N LEU A 65 6.70 4.46 9.64
CA LEU A 65 7.36 5.59 9.00
C LEU A 65 7.90 5.22 7.61
N LEU A 66 8.57 4.07 7.49
CA LEU A 66 9.08 3.57 6.22
C LEU A 66 7.97 3.39 5.18
N ILE A 67 6.88 2.73 5.57
CA ILE A 67 5.71 2.54 4.70
C ILE A 67 5.16 3.92 4.32
N SER A 68 4.92 4.81 5.28
CA SER A 68 4.32 6.13 5.02
C SER A 68 5.16 6.96 4.05
N VAL A 69 6.47 7.09 4.31
CA VAL A 69 7.40 7.81 3.43
C VAL A 69 7.50 7.14 2.07
N GLY A 70 7.54 5.80 2.03
CA GLY A 70 7.56 5.01 0.80
C GLY A 70 6.31 5.25 -0.06
N GLN A 71 5.13 5.23 0.53
CA GLN A 71 3.87 5.50 -0.18
C GLN A 71 3.80 6.95 -0.69
N ILE A 72 4.21 7.92 0.11
CA ILE A 72 4.29 9.33 -0.32
C ILE A 72 5.27 9.46 -1.50
N ALA A 73 6.46 8.85 -1.40
CA ALA A 73 7.45 8.87 -2.47
C ALA A 73 6.90 8.23 -3.75
N LEU A 74 6.16 7.12 -3.64
CA LEU A 74 5.52 6.44 -4.77
C LEU A 74 4.50 7.34 -5.46
N ILE A 75 3.57 7.92 -4.70
CA ILE A 75 2.55 8.85 -5.22
C ILE A 75 3.20 10.06 -5.89
N ARG A 76 4.33 10.54 -5.37
CA ARG A 76 5.10 11.64 -5.95
C ARG A 76 5.87 11.25 -7.22
N GLY A 77 5.91 9.96 -7.59
CA GLY A 77 6.60 9.46 -8.77
C GLY A 77 8.08 9.20 -8.56
N PHE A 78 8.52 8.96 -7.33
CA PHE A 78 9.89 8.56 -7.02
C PHE A 78 10.04 7.04 -7.01
N ARG A 79 10.91 6.52 -7.89
CA ARG A 79 11.16 5.08 -8.04
C ARG A 79 11.70 4.42 -6.77
N TRP A 80 12.44 5.17 -5.96
CA TRP A 80 13.06 4.66 -4.74
C TRP A 80 12.06 4.36 -3.63
N GLY A 81 10.82 4.89 -3.70
CA GLY A 81 9.79 4.65 -2.70
C GLY A 81 9.44 3.17 -2.50
N VAL A 82 9.60 2.33 -3.53
CA VAL A 82 9.38 0.88 -3.41
C VAL A 82 10.39 0.25 -2.45
N TRP A 83 11.63 0.71 -2.42
CA TRP A 83 12.66 0.16 -1.54
C TRP A 83 12.35 0.43 -0.06
N LEU A 84 11.62 1.49 0.26
CA LEU A 84 11.18 1.75 1.63
C LEU A 84 10.02 0.85 2.07
N VAL A 85 9.13 0.48 1.15
CA VAL A 85 7.99 -0.38 1.45
C VAL A 85 8.40 -1.86 1.47
N LEU A 86 9.39 -2.25 0.68
CA LEU A 86 9.82 -3.64 0.53
C LEU A 86 10.17 -4.37 1.85
N PRO A 87 10.83 -3.75 2.85
CA PRO A 87 11.10 -4.37 4.16
C PRO A 87 9.83 -4.82 4.89
N SER A 88 8.71 -4.11 4.71
CA SER A 88 7.42 -4.47 5.34
C SER A 88 6.80 -5.75 4.81
N LEU A 89 7.30 -6.27 3.69
CA LEU A 89 6.86 -7.54 3.10
C LEU A 89 7.93 -8.61 3.25
N LEU A 90 9.19 -8.28 2.94
CA LEU A 90 10.31 -9.22 3.04
C LEU A 90 10.60 -9.62 4.48
N GLY A 91 10.62 -8.67 5.43
CA GLY A 91 10.91 -8.96 6.83
C GLY A 91 9.95 -10.00 7.42
N PRO A 92 8.62 -9.77 7.35
CA PRO A 92 7.64 -10.75 7.81
C PRO A 92 7.68 -12.08 7.05
N ALA A 93 7.99 -12.08 5.75
CA ALA A 93 8.16 -13.32 4.99
C ALA A 93 9.34 -14.15 5.50
N LEU A 94 10.50 -13.53 5.70
CA LEU A 94 11.70 -14.20 6.21
C LEU A 94 11.49 -14.69 7.64
N ALA A 95 10.86 -13.86 8.49
CA ALA A 95 10.49 -14.27 9.85
C ALA A 95 9.55 -15.47 9.83
N ALA A 96 8.52 -15.45 8.97
CA ALA A 96 7.57 -16.56 8.85
C ALA A 96 8.25 -17.82 8.33
N VAL A 97 9.20 -17.71 7.39
CA VAL A 97 9.95 -18.86 6.90
C VAL A 97 10.88 -19.42 7.98
N GLY A 98 11.55 -18.56 8.74
CA GLY A 98 12.47 -18.96 9.82
C GLY A 98 11.79 -19.67 10.99
N LEU A 99 10.47 -19.52 11.14
CA LEU A 99 9.67 -20.18 12.18
C LEU A 99 9.14 -21.56 11.77
N PHE A 100 9.30 -21.98 10.51
CA PHE A 100 8.93 -23.33 10.08
C PHE A 100 9.70 -24.40 10.88
N GLY A 101 8.98 -25.42 11.34
CA GLY A 101 9.55 -26.49 12.17
C GLY A 101 9.62 -26.18 13.67
N THR A 102 9.24 -24.98 14.11
CA THR A 102 9.09 -24.64 15.53
C THR A 102 7.66 -24.88 16.03
N ARG A 103 7.47 -24.92 17.35
CA ARG A 103 6.14 -25.02 18.00
C ARG A 103 5.14 -23.90 17.65
N TYR A 104 5.59 -22.85 16.96
CA TYR A 104 4.79 -21.69 16.57
C TYR A 104 4.31 -21.76 15.11
N ALA A 105 4.59 -22.87 14.41
CA ALA A 105 4.04 -23.15 13.08
C ALA A 105 2.52 -23.34 13.14
N GLY A 106 1.78 -22.24 12.94
CA GLY A 106 0.33 -22.21 12.99
C GLY A 106 -0.29 -21.37 11.87
N ALA A 107 -1.62 -21.32 11.85
CA ALA A 107 -2.39 -20.60 10.83
C ALA A 107 -2.01 -19.11 10.71
N GLY A 108 -1.63 -18.46 11.81
CA GLY A 108 -1.16 -17.07 11.81
C GLY A 108 0.13 -16.85 11.02
N GLN A 109 1.11 -17.75 11.15
CA GLN A 109 2.35 -17.70 10.37
C GLN A 109 2.08 -17.87 8.87
N MET A 110 1.24 -18.84 8.50
CA MET A 110 0.85 -19.04 7.10
C MET A 110 0.09 -17.84 6.54
N GLY A 111 -0.80 -17.24 7.34
CA GLY A 111 -1.51 -16.01 6.96
C GLY A 111 -0.56 -14.84 6.68
N ILE A 112 0.40 -14.59 7.57
CA ILE A 112 1.42 -13.54 7.39
C ILE A 112 2.27 -13.82 6.16
N LEU A 113 2.72 -15.06 5.96
CA LEU A 113 3.52 -15.44 4.80
C LEU A 113 2.76 -15.22 3.49
N VAL A 114 1.50 -15.66 3.42
CA VAL A 114 0.64 -15.45 2.24
C VAL A 114 0.43 -13.96 1.99
N MET A 115 0.15 -13.15 3.02
CA MET A 115 -0.02 -11.70 2.86
C MET A 115 1.27 -11.03 2.37
N SER A 116 2.43 -11.40 2.92
CA SER A 116 3.73 -10.91 2.45
C SER A 116 4.00 -11.26 0.99
N LEU A 117 3.79 -12.51 0.60
CA LEU A 117 4.02 -12.98 -0.77
C LEU A 117 3.03 -12.35 -1.75
N ALA A 118 1.76 -12.23 -1.36
CA ALA A 118 0.76 -11.51 -2.13
C ALA A 118 1.15 -10.03 -2.31
N GLY A 119 1.64 -9.37 -1.26
CA GLY A 119 2.12 -7.99 -1.35
C GLY A 119 3.30 -7.84 -2.30
N LEU A 120 4.28 -8.77 -2.24
CA LEU A 120 5.41 -8.81 -3.15
C LEU A 120 4.96 -9.03 -4.60
N LEU A 121 4.01 -9.95 -4.81
CA LEU A 121 3.41 -10.21 -6.12
C LEU A 121 2.70 -8.97 -6.66
N VAL A 122 1.94 -8.25 -5.83
CA VAL A 122 1.26 -7.00 -6.21
C VAL A 122 2.27 -5.94 -6.61
N ILE A 123 3.31 -5.70 -5.80
CA ILE A 123 4.35 -4.71 -6.11
C ILE A 123 5.11 -5.06 -7.41
N ASN A 124 5.30 -6.37 -7.64
CA ASN A 124 5.93 -6.94 -8.82
C ASN A 124 4.96 -7.16 -10.00
N SER A 125 3.70 -6.78 -9.87
CA SER A 125 2.72 -6.94 -10.95
C SER A 125 3.00 -5.97 -12.10
N LYS A 126 2.61 -6.35 -13.32
CA LYS A 126 2.68 -5.45 -14.50
C LYS A 126 1.89 -4.17 -14.27
N LYS A 127 0.72 -4.26 -13.62
CA LYS A 127 -0.15 -3.11 -13.30
C LYS A 127 0.53 -2.12 -12.35
N HIS A 128 1.13 -2.61 -11.25
CA HIS A 128 1.82 -1.74 -10.30
C HIS A 128 3.09 -1.12 -10.91
N ARG A 129 3.82 -1.84 -11.77
CA ARG A 129 4.94 -1.25 -12.54
C ARG A 129 4.48 -0.16 -13.50
N ALA A 130 3.37 -0.39 -14.22
CA ALA A 130 2.81 0.61 -15.14
C ALA A 130 2.40 1.89 -14.40
N MET A 131 1.72 1.75 -13.26
CA MET A 131 1.39 2.87 -12.37
C MET A 131 2.63 3.69 -11.98
N ARG A 132 3.69 3.04 -11.52
CA ARG A 132 4.94 3.72 -11.11
C ARG A 132 5.58 4.50 -12.26
N LYS A 133 5.58 3.93 -13.47
CA LYS A 133 6.07 4.62 -14.68
C LYS A 133 5.22 5.84 -14.99
N ARG A 134 3.89 5.72 -14.95
CA ARG A 134 2.97 6.85 -15.14
C ARG A 134 3.17 7.98 -14.13
N LEU A 135 3.34 7.65 -12.86
CA LEU A 135 3.61 8.67 -11.83
C LEU A 135 4.97 9.36 -12.02
N GLU A 136 5.98 8.64 -12.50
CA GLU A 136 7.27 9.20 -12.89
C GLU A 136 7.13 10.15 -14.10
N GLU A 137 6.38 9.77 -15.13
CA GLU A 137 6.07 10.62 -16.28
C GLU A 137 5.36 11.90 -15.82
N MET A 138 4.31 11.79 -15.01
CA MET A 138 3.61 12.97 -14.46
C MET A 138 4.54 13.89 -13.65
N ARG A 139 5.52 13.32 -12.93
CA ARG A 139 6.55 14.11 -12.22
C ARG A 139 7.44 14.86 -13.21
N LEU A 140 7.85 14.22 -14.30
CA LEU A 140 8.68 14.85 -15.33
C LEU A 140 7.91 15.92 -16.12
N GLN A 141 6.61 15.71 -16.38
CA GLN A 141 5.71 16.72 -16.98
C GLN A 141 5.59 17.97 -16.09
N ARG A 142 5.40 17.77 -14.78
CA ARG A 142 5.36 18.89 -13.80
C ARG A 142 6.68 19.66 -13.73
N LYS A 143 7.80 18.98 -13.94
CA LYS A 143 9.13 19.60 -14.03
C LYS A 143 9.43 20.23 -15.39
N GLY A 144 8.54 20.08 -16.38
CA GLY A 144 8.72 20.60 -17.74
C GLY A 144 9.80 19.88 -18.54
N VAL A 145 10.24 18.70 -18.10
CA VAL A 145 11.24 17.87 -18.81
C VAL A 145 10.62 17.21 -20.04
N ILE A 146 9.36 16.81 -19.95
CA ILE A 146 8.56 16.24 -21.05
C ILE A 146 7.29 17.07 -21.26
N PRO A 147 6.75 17.11 -22.49
CA PRO A 147 5.50 17.82 -22.77
C PRO A 147 4.34 17.24 -21.96
N ALA A 148 3.37 18.09 -21.62
CA ALA A 148 2.15 17.64 -20.98
C ALA A 148 1.35 16.76 -21.94
N THR A 149 0.73 15.71 -21.41
CA THR A 149 -0.24 14.89 -22.16
C THR A 149 -1.40 15.77 -22.61
N LEU A 150 -1.80 15.60 -23.88
CA LEU A 150 -2.93 16.30 -24.47
C LEU A 150 -4.22 15.92 -23.73
N SER A 151 -5.19 16.83 -23.66
CA SER A 151 -6.48 16.59 -22.99
C SER A 151 -7.26 15.44 -23.62
N ASP A 152 -7.11 15.28 -24.93
CA ASP A 152 -7.89 14.35 -25.75
C ASP A 152 -7.20 12.98 -25.83
N GLU A 153 -5.99 12.87 -25.28
CA GLU A 153 -5.24 11.64 -25.20
C GLU A 153 -5.52 10.96 -23.84
N PHE A 154 -5.95 9.70 -23.90
CA PHE A 154 -6.21 8.87 -22.73
C PHE A 154 -5.17 7.76 -22.60
N PRO A 155 -3.95 8.09 -22.11
CA PRO A 155 -2.84 7.16 -21.98
C PRO A 155 -3.16 5.89 -21.19
N ASP A 156 -4.13 5.97 -20.29
CA ASP A 156 -4.53 4.91 -19.38
C ASP A 156 -5.87 4.25 -19.77
N GLY A 157 -6.38 4.54 -20.96
CA GLY A 157 -7.68 4.09 -21.44
C GLY A 157 -8.80 5.09 -21.14
N PRO A 158 -9.97 4.94 -21.80
CA PRO A 158 -11.11 5.81 -21.56
C PRO A 158 -11.57 5.71 -20.09
N PRO A 159 -12.18 6.77 -19.55
CA PRO A 159 -12.80 6.72 -18.23
C PRO A 159 -13.87 5.62 -18.20
N PRO A 160 -14.03 4.91 -17.06
CA PRO A 160 -15.03 3.85 -16.95
C PRO A 160 -16.45 4.41 -17.06
N ASP A 161 -17.33 3.72 -17.79
CA ASP A 161 -18.73 4.12 -17.99
C ASP A 161 -19.53 4.28 -16.69
N LYS A 162 -19.07 3.64 -15.59
CA LYS A 162 -19.67 3.70 -14.27
C LYS A 162 -18.62 4.09 -13.23
N PRO A 163 -18.90 5.07 -12.34
CA PRO A 163 -17.97 5.53 -11.32
C PRO A 163 -18.00 4.59 -10.10
N TRP A 164 -17.64 3.31 -10.32
CA TRP A 164 -17.67 2.26 -9.29
C TRP A 164 -16.86 2.63 -8.03
N MET A 165 -15.79 3.40 -8.20
CA MET A 165 -14.97 3.91 -7.09
C MET A 165 -15.75 4.82 -6.16
N THR A 166 -16.64 5.66 -6.69
CA THR A 166 -17.48 6.56 -5.89
C THR A 166 -18.41 5.75 -4.99
N TYR A 167 -19.04 4.71 -5.54
CA TYR A 167 -19.89 3.81 -4.75
C TYR A 167 -19.11 3.05 -3.67
N LEU A 168 -17.88 2.62 -3.98
CA LEU A 168 -17.03 1.93 -3.02
C LEU A 168 -16.64 2.86 -1.86
N VAL A 169 -16.20 4.09 -2.17
CA VAL A 169 -15.85 5.09 -1.15
C VAL A 169 -17.07 5.44 -0.29
N LEU A 170 -18.22 5.70 -0.90
CA LEU A 170 -19.46 5.98 -0.16
C LEU A 170 -19.87 4.79 0.73
N GLY A 171 -19.73 3.57 0.23
CA GLY A 171 -19.98 2.35 1.01
C GLY A 171 -19.06 2.22 2.23
N LEU A 172 -17.76 2.46 2.07
CA LEU A 172 -16.80 2.45 3.19
C LEU A 172 -17.11 3.54 4.22
N VAL A 173 -17.43 4.76 3.78
CA VAL A 173 -17.81 5.85 4.67
C VAL A 173 -19.07 5.50 5.45
N ALA A 174 -20.08 4.93 4.79
CA ALA A 174 -21.30 4.47 5.45
C ALA A 174 -21.00 3.39 6.51
N ILE A 175 -20.16 2.40 6.19
CA ILE A 175 -19.75 1.36 7.15
C ILE A 175 -19.02 1.97 8.35
N ILE A 176 -18.10 2.92 8.13
CA ILE A 176 -17.36 3.58 9.21
C ILE A 176 -18.33 4.36 10.11
N ILE A 177 -19.27 5.11 9.53
CA ILE A 177 -20.28 5.86 10.28
C ILE A 177 -21.17 4.92 11.08
N LEU A 178 -21.68 3.86 10.46
CA LEU A 178 -22.51 2.85 11.13
C LEU A 178 -21.76 2.14 12.26
N GLY A 179 -20.49 1.78 12.05
CA GLY A 179 -19.64 1.20 13.09
C GLY A 179 -19.40 2.16 14.25
N LYS A 180 -19.20 3.46 13.97
CA LYS A 180 -19.10 4.50 14.99
C LYS A 180 -20.40 4.68 15.78
N ILE A 181 -21.56 4.68 15.11
CA ILE A 181 -22.88 4.77 15.74
C ILE A 181 -23.11 3.55 16.64
N TYR A 182 -22.83 2.35 16.13
CA TYR A 182 -22.94 1.11 16.90
C TYR A 182 -22.08 1.17 18.17
N LEU A 183 -20.80 1.54 18.06
CA LEU A 183 -19.91 1.72 19.21
C LEU A 183 -20.36 2.82 20.17
N PHE A 184 -21.04 3.86 19.70
CA PHE A 184 -21.52 4.94 20.57
C PHE A 184 -22.76 4.54 21.39
N PHE A 185 -23.64 3.71 20.82
CA PHE A 185 -24.85 3.27 21.52
C PHE A 185 -24.63 2.03 22.40
N TRP A 186 -23.63 1.21 22.10
CA TRP A 186 -23.40 -0.10 22.73
C TRP A 186 -21.98 -0.31 23.31
N GLY A 187 -21.13 0.71 23.26
CA GLY A 187 -19.77 0.70 23.84
C GLY A 187 -19.66 1.43 25.17
#